data_AF-A0A5J6N3B9-F1
#
_entry.id   AF-A0A5J6N3B9-F1
#
_cell.length_a   1.000
_cell.length_b   1.000
_cell.length_c   1.000
_cell.angle_alpha   90.00
_cell.angle_beta   90.00
_cell.angle_gamma   90.00
#
_symmetry.space_group_name_H-M   'P 1'
#
loop_
_entity.id
_entity.type
_entity.pdbx_description
1 polymer ?
#
loop_
_entity_poly.entity_id
_entity_poly.type
_entity_poly.pdbx_seq_one_letter_code
_entity_poly.pdbx_strand_id
1 'polypeptide(L)'
;MTTPIRQRLAECAAKARTCEVSGCHFPRQHFGKWCEAHDRRAQETGHPLGRTIRRREFEPFVKDARHYLERHQDHPRIATALNWLEALVYASGQAPAEIIRKSTAHDRLLKWLVKLRRQETSPVEILAIVIGIYAYREWSPQVFRSDRHFNHQLAIRVLRLVRPERVTTMHRGCHEYLSKDRITTGVRDLLSEALNRHVGVVALSVARKLVAKIEAANPVPTALTMILAGTITGPIEGLPNE
;
A
#
# COMPACT_ATOMS: atom_id res chain seq x y z
N MET A 1 20.09 8.99 -42.08
CA MET A 1 19.87 7.53 -41.95
C MET A 1 19.46 7.23 -40.52
N THR A 2 18.22 6.81 -40.28
CA THR A 2 17.69 6.49 -38.95
C THR A 2 18.25 5.15 -38.49
N THR A 3 19.09 5.15 -37.45
CA THR A 3 19.52 3.92 -36.77
C THR A 3 18.29 3.11 -36.39
N PRO A 4 18.16 1.84 -36.82
CA PRO A 4 16.97 1.05 -36.55
C PRO A 4 16.75 0.95 -35.03
N ILE A 5 15.49 1.05 -34.58
CA ILE A 5 15.11 1.09 -33.16
C ILE A 5 15.79 -0.02 -32.35
N ARG A 6 15.94 -1.22 -32.93
CA ARG A 6 16.63 -2.37 -32.30
C ARG A 6 18.09 -2.09 -31.94
N GLN A 7 18.83 -1.37 -32.79
CA GLN A 7 20.23 -1.04 -32.56
C GLN A 7 20.36 0.04 -31.47
N ARG A 8 19.49 1.05 -31.44
CA ARG A 8 19.43 2.02 -30.34
C ARG A 8 19.09 1.37 -28.99
N LEU A 9 18.20 0.38 -29.01
CA LEU A 9 17.87 -0.42 -27.82
C LEU A 9 19.07 -1.28 -27.39
N ALA A 10 19.78 -1.91 -28.32
CA ALA A 10 20.99 -2.68 -28.02
C ALA A 10 22.10 -1.80 -27.43
N GLU A 11 22.35 -0.62 -27.99
CA GLU A 11 23.34 0.35 -27.49
C GLU A 11 22.98 0.88 -26.10
N CYS A 12 21.71 1.19 -25.86
CA CYS A 12 21.22 1.63 -24.55
C CYS A 12 21.29 0.50 -23.51
N ALA A 13 21.07 -0.76 -23.91
CA ALA A 13 21.24 -1.92 -23.03
C ALA A 13 22.72 -2.23 -22.75
N ALA A 14 23.61 -2.00 -23.73
CA ALA A 14 25.05 -2.19 -23.59
C ALA A 14 25.71 -1.13 -22.71
N LYS A 15 25.15 0.10 -22.65
CA LYS A 15 25.58 1.12 -21.68
C LYS A 15 25.06 0.76 -20.29
N ALA A 16 25.85 -0.02 -19.55
CA ALA A 16 25.58 -0.37 -18.16
C ALA A 16 25.45 0.91 -17.30
N ARG A 17 24.20 1.28 -16.99
CA ARG A 17 23.90 2.37 -16.05
C ARG A 17 23.68 1.81 -14.66
N THR A 18 24.15 2.52 -13.64
CA THR A 18 23.93 2.20 -12.23
C THR A 18 22.54 2.61 -11.78
N CYS A 19 21.93 1.85 -10.86
CA CYS A 19 20.62 2.13 -10.28
C CYS A 19 20.44 3.59 -9.82
N GLU A 20 19.27 4.20 -10.04
CA GLU A 20 18.98 5.60 -9.58
C GLU A 20 18.76 5.73 -8.07
N VAL A 21 18.74 4.61 -7.34
CA VAL A 21 18.52 4.66 -5.90
C VAL A 21 19.81 5.08 -5.23
N SER A 22 19.76 6.15 -4.43
CA SER A 22 20.93 6.65 -3.70
C SER A 22 21.62 5.54 -2.90
N GLY A 23 22.94 5.42 -3.05
CA GLY A 23 23.75 4.38 -2.43
C GLY A 23 23.69 3.00 -3.12
N CYS A 24 22.99 2.85 -4.25
CA CYS A 24 22.92 1.59 -4.99
C CYS A 24 23.83 1.61 -6.23
N HIS A 25 24.85 0.75 -6.23
CA HIS A 25 25.80 0.63 -7.34
C HIS A 25 25.50 -0.53 -8.30
N PHE A 26 24.42 -1.29 -8.07
CA PHE A 26 24.03 -2.39 -8.94
C PHE A 26 23.57 -1.89 -10.33
N PRO A 27 23.81 -2.67 -11.40
CA PRO A 27 23.37 -2.31 -12.74
C PRO A 27 21.84 -2.26 -12.83
N ARG A 28 21.32 -1.30 -13.61
CA ARG A 28 19.88 -1.22 -13.93
C ARG A 28 19.46 -2.41 -14.78
N GLN A 29 18.20 -2.81 -14.63
CA GLN A 29 17.61 -3.83 -15.48
C GLN A 29 17.14 -3.21 -16.81
N HIS A 30 17.71 -3.66 -17.94
CA HIS A 30 17.34 -3.22 -19.28
C HIS A 30 17.28 -1.68 -19.41
N PHE A 31 16.11 -1.13 -19.78
CA PHE A 31 15.84 0.31 -19.90
C PHE A 31 15.21 0.92 -18.65
N GLY A 32 15.13 0.16 -17.56
CA GLY A 32 14.54 0.61 -16.29
C GLY A 32 15.39 1.65 -15.58
N LYS A 33 14.80 2.31 -14.58
CA LYS A 33 15.48 3.26 -13.68
C LYS A 33 16.28 2.55 -12.58
N TRP A 34 15.94 1.30 -12.30
CA TRP A 34 16.37 0.59 -11.11
C TRP A 34 17.03 -0.75 -11.45
N CYS A 35 17.87 -1.24 -10.54
CA CYS A 35 18.30 -2.64 -10.56
C CYS A 35 17.12 -3.58 -10.32
N GLU A 36 17.27 -4.86 -10.64
CA GLU A 36 16.19 -5.86 -10.49
C GLU A 36 15.59 -5.89 -9.08
N ALA A 37 16.42 -5.78 -8.04
CA ALA A 37 15.95 -5.80 -6.66
C ALA A 37 15.04 -4.61 -6.32
N HIS A 38 15.43 -3.40 -6.72
CA HIS A 38 14.68 -2.17 -6.49
C HIS A 38 13.45 -2.07 -7.40
N ASP A 39 13.53 -2.56 -8.64
CA ASP A 39 12.36 -2.64 -9.53
C ASP A 39 11.32 -3.61 -8.97
N ARG A 40 11.72 -4.82 -8.58
CA ARG A 40 10.83 -5.77 -7.88
C ARG A 40 10.23 -5.14 -6.63
N ARG A 41 11.01 -4.44 -5.80
CA ARG A 41 10.50 -3.78 -4.60
C ARG A 41 9.47 -2.70 -4.93
N ALA A 42 9.73 -1.89 -5.97
CA ALA A 42 8.79 -0.89 -6.45
C ALA A 42 7.53 -1.52 -7.02
N GLN A 43 7.64 -2.64 -7.74
CA GLN A 43 6.49 -3.41 -8.21
C GLN A 43 5.71 -4.07 -7.07
N GLU A 44 6.31 -4.36 -5.91
CA GLU A 44 5.66 -4.99 -4.75
C GLU A 44 5.04 -3.98 -3.79
N THR A 45 5.65 -2.82 -3.65
CA THR A 45 5.30 -1.85 -2.62
C THR A 45 4.91 -0.48 -3.15
N GLY A 46 5.18 -0.16 -4.42
CA GLY A 46 4.92 1.15 -5.02
C GLY A 46 6.10 2.14 -4.94
N HIS A 47 7.21 1.75 -4.29
CA HIS A 47 8.43 2.55 -4.19
C HIS A 47 9.69 1.66 -4.08
N PRO A 48 10.84 2.01 -4.70
CA PRO A 48 12.04 1.15 -4.68
C PRO A 48 12.60 0.93 -3.27
N LEU A 49 12.55 1.95 -2.40
CA LEU A 49 12.91 1.87 -0.98
C LEU A 49 11.71 1.55 -0.06
N GLY A 50 10.57 1.19 -0.64
CA GLY A 50 9.35 0.87 0.10
C GLY A 50 9.45 -0.43 0.87
N ARG A 51 8.57 -0.62 1.84
CA ARG A 51 8.40 -1.89 2.56
C ARG A 51 6.93 -2.19 2.74
N THR A 52 6.59 -3.46 2.74
CA THR A 52 5.24 -3.90 3.10
C THR A 52 4.98 -3.54 4.56
N ILE A 53 3.94 -2.75 4.81
CA ILE A 53 3.46 -2.45 6.15
C ILE A 53 2.94 -3.75 6.78
N ARG A 54 3.22 -4.04 8.04
CA ARG A 54 2.71 -5.26 8.68
C ARG A 54 1.36 -4.95 9.31
N ARG A 55 0.48 -5.95 9.39
CA ARG A 55 -0.85 -5.81 10.00
C ARG A 55 -0.76 -5.20 11.41
N ARG A 56 0.16 -5.72 12.23
CA ARG A 56 0.43 -5.24 13.60
C ARG A 56 0.78 -3.74 13.72
N GLU A 57 1.28 -3.12 12.67
CA GLU A 57 1.70 -1.71 12.72
C GLU A 57 0.51 -0.75 12.67
N PHE A 58 -0.57 -1.13 11.99
CA PHE A 58 -1.75 -0.28 11.83
C PHE A 58 -3.02 -0.85 12.47
N GLU A 59 -2.98 -2.09 12.99
CA GLU A 59 -4.11 -2.75 13.67
C GLU A 59 -4.75 -1.90 14.78
N PRO A 60 -4.01 -1.14 15.62
CA PRO A 60 -4.63 -0.28 16.62
C PRO A 60 -5.60 0.74 15.99
N PHE A 61 -5.19 1.38 14.89
CA PHE A 61 -6.03 2.35 14.18
C PHE A 61 -7.25 1.69 13.52
N VAL A 62 -7.11 0.45 13.03
CA VAL A 62 -8.26 -0.31 12.49
C VAL A 62 -9.25 -0.63 13.59
N LYS A 63 -8.78 -1.03 14.77
CA LYS A 63 -9.64 -1.28 15.93
C LYS A 63 -10.42 -0.02 16.29
N ASP A 64 -9.76 1.13 16.40
CA ASP A 64 -10.43 2.40 16.70
C ASP A 64 -11.39 2.82 15.59
N ALA A 65 -11.05 2.58 14.33
CA ALA A 65 -11.92 2.82 13.20
C ALA A 65 -13.21 1.96 13.25
N ARG A 66 -13.11 0.67 13.59
CA ARG A 66 -14.29 -0.20 13.78
C ARG A 66 -15.21 0.36 14.85
N HIS A 67 -14.67 0.69 16.02
CA HIS A 67 -15.43 1.29 17.13
C HIS A 67 -16.08 2.62 16.73
N TYR A 68 -15.39 3.43 15.92
CA TYR A 68 -15.96 4.67 15.40
C TYR A 68 -17.12 4.39 14.45
N LEU A 69 -16.95 3.47 13.49
CA LEU A 69 -17.97 3.12 12.52
C LEU A 69 -19.21 2.54 13.19
N GLU A 70 -19.07 1.64 14.17
CA GLU A 70 -20.18 1.06 14.93
C GLU A 70 -21.13 2.10 15.51
N ARG A 71 -20.62 3.26 15.94
CA ARG A 71 -21.42 4.34 16.53
C ARG A 71 -21.97 5.36 15.53
N HIS A 72 -21.49 5.34 14.29
CA HIS A 72 -21.75 6.41 13.32
C HIS A 72 -22.13 5.88 11.92
N GLN A 73 -22.64 4.65 11.82
CA GLN A 73 -23.03 4.07 10.52
C GLN A 73 -24.08 4.94 9.81
N ASP A 74 -25.00 5.53 10.57
CA ASP A 74 -26.08 6.37 10.06
C ASP A 74 -25.63 7.77 9.60
N HIS A 75 -24.37 8.14 9.85
CA HIS A 75 -23.85 9.41 9.35
C HIS A 75 -23.85 9.39 7.80
N PRO A 76 -24.48 10.34 7.10
CA PRO A 76 -24.75 10.23 5.65
C PRO A 76 -23.53 9.92 4.79
N ARG A 77 -22.37 10.53 5.11
CA ARG A 77 -21.12 10.28 4.39
C ARG A 77 -20.55 8.86 4.61
N ILE A 78 -20.76 8.28 5.80
CA ILE A 78 -20.31 6.92 6.13
C ILE A 78 -21.24 5.93 5.44
N ALA A 79 -22.55 6.10 5.56
CA ALA A 79 -23.54 5.29 4.86
C ALA A 79 -23.29 5.26 3.33
N THR A 80 -22.99 6.41 2.73
CA THR A 80 -22.67 6.50 1.29
C THR A 80 -21.39 5.72 0.94
N ALA A 81 -20.34 5.84 1.76
CA ALA A 81 -19.10 5.09 1.57
C ALA A 81 -19.33 3.57 1.72
N LEU A 82 -20.13 3.15 2.70
CA LEU A 82 -20.49 1.74 2.92
C LEU A 82 -21.28 1.19 1.74
N ASN A 83 -22.30 1.90 1.25
CA ASN A 83 -23.11 1.50 0.10
C ASN A 83 -22.25 1.35 -1.17
N TRP A 84 -21.30 2.27 -1.38
CA TRP A 84 -20.38 2.15 -2.51
C TRP A 84 -19.44 0.94 -2.38
N LEU A 85 -18.92 0.66 -1.18
CA LEU A 85 -18.08 -0.52 -0.93
C LEU A 85 -18.88 -1.82 -1.09
N GLU A 86 -20.13 -1.82 -0.65
CA GLU A 86 -21.05 -2.93 -0.87
C GLU A 86 -21.27 -3.17 -2.36
N ALA A 87 -21.58 -2.13 -3.14
CA ALA A 87 -21.70 -2.23 -4.59
C ALA A 87 -20.39 -2.72 -5.24
N LEU A 88 -19.23 -2.21 -4.80
CA LEU A 88 -17.92 -2.63 -5.31
C LEU A 88 -17.70 -4.14 -5.11
N VAL A 89 -18.08 -4.71 -3.97
CA VAL A 89 -17.84 -6.13 -3.66
C VAL A 89 -18.96 -7.01 -4.21
N TYR A 90 -20.21 -6.67 -3.94
CA TYR A 90 -21.36 -7.53 -4.16
C TYR A 90 -21.99 -7.35 -5.55
N ALA A 91 -22.02 -6.12 -6.07
CA ALA A 91 -22.49 -5.82 -7.42
C ALA A 91 -21.37 -5.93 -8.47
N SER A 92 -20.14 -6.30 -8.06
CA SER A 92 -19.12 -6.74 -9.04
C SER A 92 -19.69 -7.90 -9.85
N GLY A 93 -19.68 -7.75 -11.18
CA GLY A 93 -20.22 -8.75 -12.10
C GLY A 93 -19.56 -10.12 -11.97
N GLN A 94 -19.83 -11.01 -12.92
CA GLN A 94 -19.13 -12.29 -12.93
C GLN A 94 -17.64 -12.07 -13.23
N ALA A 95 -16.77 -12.56 -12.33
CA ALA A 95 -15.35 -12.64 -12.62
C ALA A 95 -15.13 -13.64 -13.77
N PRO A 96 -14.11 -13.44 -14.61
CA PRO A 96 -13.75 -14.43 -15.61
C PRO A 96 -13.45 -15.78 -14.95
N ALA A 97 -13.87 -16.86 -15.61
CA ALA A 97 -13.69 -18.23 -15.11
C ALA A 97 -12.22 -18.55 -14.84
N GLU A 98 -11.31 -18.07 -15.70
CA GLU A 98 -9.88 -18.28 -15.58
C GLU A 98 -9.10 -16.96 -15.75
N ILE A 99 -7.99 -16.83 -15.01
CA ILE A 99 -7.02 -15.75 -15.21
C ILE A 99 -5.86 -16.29 -16.02
N ILE A 100 -5.78 -15.83 -17.27
CA ILE A 100 -4.70 -16.18 -18.19
C ILE A 100 -3.65 -15.06 -18.23
N ARG A 101 -2.54 -15.30 -18.95
CA ARG A 101 -1.47 -14.32 -19.13
C ARG A 101 -1.97 -12.99 -19.72
N LYS A 102 -2.96 -13.04 -20.61
CA LYS A 102 -3.55 -11.87 -21.28
C LYS A 102 -4.64 -11.15 -20.46
N SER A 103 -5.05 -11.69 -19.31
CA SER A 103 -6.09 -11.06 -18.48
C SER A 103 -5.66 -9.68 -18.02
N THR A 104 -6.56 -8.72 -18.15
CA THR A 104 -6.33 -7.32 -17.80
C THR A 104 -6.21 -7.13 -16.29
N ALA A 105 -5.78 -5.95 -15.86
CA ALA A 105 -5.78 -5.59 -14.44
C ALA A 105 -7.21 -5.58 -13.86
N HIS A 106 -8.20 -5.18 -14.67
CA HIS A 106 -9.60 -5.19 -14.28
C HIS A 106 -10.14 -6.61 -14.06
N ASP A 107 -9.87 -7.54 -14.97
CA ASP A 107 -10.24 -8.96 -14.85
C ASP A 107 -9.70 -9.59 -13.56
N ARG A 108 -8.43 -9.29 -13.27
CA ARG A 108 -7.75 -9.75 -12.06
C ARG A 108 -8.36 -9.12 -10.81
N LEU A 109 -8.72 -7.83 -10.85
CA LEU A 109 -9.41 -7.15 -9.76
C LEU A 109 -10.78 -7.77 -9.50
N LEU A 110 -11.59 -8.02 -10.53
CA LEU A 110 -12.88 -8.70 -10.39
C LEU A 110 -12.75 -10.06 -9.70
N LYS A 111 -11.73 -10.86 -10.06
CA LYS A 111 -11.47 -12.13 -9.37
C LYS A 111 -11.20 -11.94 -7.87
N TRP A 112 -10.45 -10.90 -7.49
CA TRP A 112 -10.23 -10.57 -6.07
C TRP A 112 -11.51 -10.08 -5.36
N LEU A 113 -12.36 -9.29 -6.03
CA LEU A 113 -13.64 -8.83 -5.49
C LEU A 113 -14.61 -10.00 -5.29
N VAL A 114 -14.68 -10.94 -6.23
CA VAL A 114 -15.45 -12.19 -6.06
C VAL A 114 -14.93 -13.01 -4.88
N LYS A 115 -13.62 -13.01 -4.60
CA LYS A 115 -13.06 -13.67 -3.40
C LYS A 115 -13.51 -12.97 -2.11
N LEU A 116 -13.49 -11.64 -2.06
CA LEU A 116 -14.03 -10.85 -0.95
C LEU A 116 -15.51 -11.16 -0.72
N ARG A 117 -16.31 -11.20 -1.80
CA ARG A 117 -17.73 -11.56 -1.75
C ARG A 117 -17.96 -12.97 -1.23
N ARG A 118 -17.21 -13.96 -1.72
CA ARG A 118 -17.32 -15.38 -1.28
C ARG A 118 -16.95 -15.59 0.18
N GLN A 119 -16.11 -14.71 0.76
CA GLN A 119 -15.79 -14.73 2.19
C GLN A 119 -16.66 -13.77 3.00
N GLU A 120 -17.75 -13.26 2.40
CA GLU A 120 -18.72 -12.38 3.05
C GLU A 120 -18.05 -11.19 3.75
N THR A 121 -17.04 -10.62 3.08
CA THR A 121 -16.26 -9.54 3.68
C THR A 121 -17.14 -8.30 3.84
N SER A 122 -17.40 -7.92 5.09
CA SER A 122 -18.23 -6.77 5.44
C SER A 122 -17.68 -5.46 4.84
N PRO A 123 -18.54 -4.61 4.23
CA PRO A 123 -18.16 -3.26 3.82
C PRO A 123 -17.62 -2.40 4.97
N VAL A 124 -18.11 -2.62 6.20
CA VAL A 124 -17.63 -1.94 7.41
C VAL A 124 -16.19 -2.32 7.71
N GLU A 125 -15.83 -3.59 7.54
CA GLU A 125 -14.46 -4.07 7.74
C GLU A 125 -13.50 -3.47 6.70
N ILE A 126 -13.93 -3.40 5.44
CA ILE A 126 -13.14 -2.77 4.37
C ILE A 126 -12.92 -1.28 4.69
N LEU A 127 -13.99 -0.56 5.08
CA LEU A 127 -13.89 0.85 5.44
C LEU A 127 -13.00 1.07 6.66
N ALA A 128 -13.07 0.19 7.68
CA ALA A 128 -12.21 0.25 8.85
C ALA A 128 -10.72 0.08 8.49
N ILE A 129 -10.39 -0.84 7.57
CA ILE A 129 -9.01 -1.00 7.06
C ILE A 129 -8.55 0.25 6.32
N VAL A 130 -9.41 0.83 5.47
CA VAL A 130 -9.09 2.05 4.74
C VAL A 130 -8.82 3.20 5.72
N ILE A 131 -9.73 3.46 6.66
CA ILE A 131 -9.56 4.47 7.71
C ILE A 131 -8.29 4.21 8.52
N GLY A 132 -8.03 2.96 8.94
CA GLY A 132 -6.86 2.60 9.74
C GLY A 132 -5.54 2.89 9.02
N ILE A 133 -5.47 2.66 7.70
CA ILE A 133 -4.29 3.00 6.90
C ILE A 133 -4.13 4.51 6.72
N TYR A 134 -5.22 5.26 6.54
CA TYR A 134 -5.19 6.72 6.54
C TYR A 134 -4.73 7.28 7.89
N ALA A 135 -5.25 6.76 9.01
CA ALA A 135 -4.86 7.17 10.35
C ALA A 135 -3.39 6.86 10.63
N TYR A 136 -2.89 5.71 10.19
CA TYR A 136 -1.48 5.38 10.31
C TYR A 136 -0.59 6.34 9.49
N ARG A 137 -1.04 6.78 8.32
CA ARG A 137 -0.34 7.80 7.52
C ARG A 137 -0.32 9.15 8.21
N GLU A 138 -1.44 9.60 8.77
CA GLU A 138 -1.50 10.88 9.49
C GLU A 138 -0.62 10.85 10.75
N TRP A 139 -0.60 9.72 11.48
CA TRP A 139 0.22 9.56 12.68
C TRP A 139 1.73 9.40 12.40
N SER A 140 2.10 8.73 11.31
CA SER A 140 3.52 8.51 10.94
C SER A 140 3.73 8.61 9.42
N PRO A 141 3.73 9.83 8.85
CA PRO A 141 3.81 10.03 7.40
C PRO A 141 5.13 9.49 6.80
N GLN A 142 6.23 9.51 7.55
CA GLN A 142 7.55 9.04 7.14
C GLN A 142 7.61 7.55 6.78
N VAL A 143 6.65 6.76 7.26
CA VAL A 143 6.54 5.33 6.93
C VAL A 143 6.20 5.15 5.44
N PHE A 144 5.47 6.09 4.85
CA PHE A 144 5.05 6.08 3.46
C PHE A 144 5.98 6.92 2.59
N ARG A 145 6.98 6.26 1.99
CA ARG A 145 7.96 6.88 1.07
C ARG A 145 7.40 7.71 -0.10
N SER A 146 6.17 7.46 -0.53
CA SER A 146 5.49 8.21 -1.61
C SER A 146 3.99 7.95 -1.59
N ASP A 147 3.20 8.77 -2.30
CA ASP A 147 1.76 8.53 -2.47
C ASP A 147 1.49 7.20 -3.17
N ARG A 148 2.31 6.82 -4.16
CA ARG A 148 2.19 5.51 -4.80
C ARG A 148 2.46 4.36 -3.83
N HIS A 149 3.43 4.52 -2.93
CA HIS A 149 3.67 3.55 -1.87
C HIS A 149 2.44 3.40 -0.98
N PHE A 150 1.87 4.51 -0.51
CA PHE A 150 0.63 4.52 0.27
C PHE A 150 -0.52 3.82 -0.46
N ASN A 151 -0.77 4.18 -1.72
CA ASN A 151 -1.82 3.61 -2.56
C ASN A 151 -1.67 2.08 -2.72
N HIS A 152 -0.45 1.59 -2.96
CA HIS A 152 -0.18 0.16 -3.03
C HIS A 152 -0.45 -0.55 -1.70
N GLN A 153 -0.01 0.05 -0.59
CA GLN A 153 -0.27 -0.53 0.73
C GLN A 153 -1.77 -0.58 1.02
N LEU A 154 -2.51 0.49 0.72
CA LEU A 154 -3.95 0.58 0.87
C LEU A 154 -4.67 -0.57 0.13
N ALA A 155 -4.41 -0.71 -1.18
CA ALA A 155 -5.02 -1.78 -1.98
C ALA A 155 -4.63 -3.18 -1.48
N ILE A 156 -3.36 -3.40 -1.11
CA ILE A 156 -2.90 -4.68 -0.57
C ILE A 156 -3.63 -5.04 0.73
N ARG A 157 -3.92 -4.09 1.62
CA ARG A 157 -4.62 -4.40 2.88
C ARG A 157 -6.05 -4.82 2.66
N VAL A 158 -6.77 -4.14 1.78
CA VAL A 158 -8.14 -4.51 1.43
C VAL A 158 -8.16 -5.90 0.80
N LEU A 159 -7.32 -6.14 -0.22
CA LEU A 159 -7.34 -7.44 -0.93
C LEU A 159 -6.82 -8.61 -0.09
N ARG A 160 -5.99 -8.36 0.93
CA ARG A 160 -5.51 -9.39 1.86
C ARG A 160 -6.39 -9.61 3.08
N LEU A 161 -7.59 -9.01 3.12
CA LEU A 161 -8.65 -9.48 4.02
C LEU A 161 -9.00 -10.95 3.71
N VAL A 162 -8.89 -11.34 2.44
CA VAL A 162 -9.03 -12.73 2.01
C VAL A 162 -7.68 -13.40 1.80
N ARG A 163 -7.61 -14.70 2.09
CA ARG A 163 -6.41 -15.50 1.84
C ARG A 163 -6.13 -15.61 0.34
N PRO A 164 -4.88 -15.44 -0.11
CA PRO A 164 -4.52 -15.70 -1.49
C PRO A 164 -4.69 -17.20 -1.78
N GLU A 165 -5.31 -17.49 -2.91
CA GLU A 165 -5.43 -18.84 -3.43
C GLU A 165 -4.08 -19.36 -3.91
N ARG A 166 -3.84 -20.66 -3.73
CA ARG A 166 -2.69 -21.34 -4.34
C ARG A 166 -3.08 -21.70 -5.76
N VAL A 167 -2.33 -21.18 -6.72
CA VAL A 167 -2.48 -21.40 -8.15
C VAL A 167 -1.31 -22.28 -8.58
N THR A 168 -1.64 -23.45 -9.09
CA THR A 168 -0.69 -24.27 -9.83
C THR A 168 -0.21 -23.52 -11.06
N THR A 169 1.10 -23.32 -11.18
CA THR A 169 1.72 -22.78 -12.40
C THR A 169 2.70 -23.82 -12.94
N MET A 170 2.64 -24.09 -14.24
CA MET A 170 3.64 -24.93 -14.90
C MET A 170 4.83 -24.07 -15.35
N HIS A 171 6.04 -24.41 -14.91
CA HIS A 171 7.27 -23.83 -15.46
C HIS A 171 7.78 -24.71 -16.59
N ARG A 172 7.76 -24.20 -17.83
CA ARG A 172 8.38 -24.84 -19.02
C ARG A 172 8.03 -26.33 -19.20
N GLY A 173 6.80 -26.75 -18.84
CA GLY A 173 6.33 -28.12 -19.01
C GLY A 173 6.94 -29.18 -18.09
N CYS A 174 7.91 -28.83 -17.23
CA CYS A 174 8.67 -29.83 -16.46
C CYS A 174 8.35 -29.83 -14.96
N HIS A 175 7.86 -28.73 -14.38
CA HIS A 175 7.57 -28.66 -12.95
C HIS A 175 6.30 -27.85 -12.65
N GLU A 176 5.40 -28.47 -11.90
CA GLU A 176 4.26 -27.83 -11.27
C GLU A 176 4.74 -27.14 -9.98
N TYR A 177 4.52 -25.83 -9.86
CA TYR A 177 4.77 -25.13 -8.59
C TYR A 177 3.52 -24.40 -8.14
N LEU A 178 3.21 -24.53 -6.85
CA LEU A 178 2.14 -23.79 -6.20
C LEU A 178 2.58 -22.34 -6.02
N SER A 179 2.20 -21.47 -6.94
CA SER A 179 2.34 -20.03 -6.79
C SER A 179 1.14 -19.47 -6.04
N LYS A 180 1.29 -18.35 -5.32
CA LYS A 180 0.14 -17.61 -4.83
C LYS A 180 -0.38 -16.69 -5.94
N ASP A 181 -1.69 -16.52 -6.02
CA ASP A 181 -2.29 -15.51 -6.88
C ASP A 181 -1.68 -14.13 -6.53
N ARG A 182 -1.01 -13.49 -7.51
CA ARG A 182 -0.27 -12.25 -7.28
C ARG A 182 -1.20 -11.07 -7.50
N ILE A 183 -1.31 -10.21 -6.48
CA ILE A 183 -1.89 -8.88 -6.66
C ILE A 183 -0.90 -8.07 -7.51
N THR A 184 -1.21 -7.87 -8.80
CA THR A 184 -0.32 -7.16 -9.72
C THR A 184 -0.32 -5.65 -9.48
N THR A 185 0.67 -4.93 -10.00
CA THR A 185 0.75 -3.46 -9.91
C THR A 185 -0.52 -2.79 -10.43
N GLY A 186 -1.01 -3.21 -11.61
CA GLY A 186 -2.23 -2.65 -12.19
C GLY A 186 -3.47 -2.87 -11.33
N VAL A 187 -3.61 -4.03 -10.67
CA VAL A 187 -4.73 -4.28 -9.74
C VAL A 187 -4.68 -3.31 -8.56
N ARG A 188 -3.50 -3.05 -8.02
CA ARG A 188 -3.34 -2.11 -6.89
C ARG A 188 -3.62 -0.68 -7.31
N ASP A 189 -3.06 -0.26 -8.44
CA ASP A 189 -3.26 1.08 -8.97
C ASP A 189 -4.78 1.32 -9.18
N LEU A 190 -5.48 0.43 -9.90
CA LEU A 190 -6.93 0.50 -10.12
C LEU A 190 -7.75 0.56 -8.82
N LEU A 191 -7.52 -0.37 -7.89
CA LEU A 191 -8.30 -0.41 -6.65
C LEU A 191 -8.01 0.81 -5.76
N SER A 192 -6.74 1.22 -5.64
CA SER A 192 -6.38 2.37 -4.81
C SER A 192 -6.97 3.67 -5.35
N GLU A 193 -7.01 3.84 -6.67
CA GLU A 193 -7.65 4.98 -7.32
C GLU A 193 -9.15 5.01 -7.01
N ALA A 194 -9.84 3.89 -7.16
CA ALA A 194 -11.27 3.77 -6.85
C ALA A 194 -11.54 4.07 -5.37
N LEU A 195 -10.76 3.50 -4.45
CA LEU A 195 -10.88 3.76 -3.01
C LEU A 195 -10.67 5.25 -2.70
N ASN A 196 -9.60 5.85 -3.21
CA ASN A 196 -9.31 7.26 -2.95
C ASN A 196 -10.41 8.18 -3.50
N ARG A 197 -10.95 7.88 -4.68
CA ARG A 197 -12.00 8.66 -5.33
C ARG A 197 -13.32 8.63 -4.53
N HIS A 198 -13.73 7.46 -4.05
CA HIS A 198 -15.08 7.28 -3.49
C HIS A 198 -15.13 7.31 -1.97
N VAL A 199 -14.08 6.84 -1.28
CA VAL A 199 -14.06 6.75 0.19
C VAL A 199 -12.93 7.53 0.84
N GLY A 200 -11.93 7.98 0.08
CA GLY A 200 -10.72 8.62 0.61
C GLY A 200 -10.97 9.86 1.47
N VAL A 201 -11.88 10.75 1.06
CA VAL A 201 -12.20 11.98 1.81
C VAL A 201 -12.85 11.66 3.16
N VAL A 202 -13.79 10.72 3.18
CA VAL A 202 -14.45 10.28 4.43
C VAL A 202 -13.43 9.58 5.33
N ALA A 203 -12.59 8.72 4.74
CA ALA A 203 -11.57 8.00 5.48
C ALA A 203 -10.55 8.94 6.14
N LEU A 204 -10.04 9.94 5.41
CA LEU A 204 -9.11 10.94 5.93
C LEU A 204 -9.74 11.78 7.05
N SER A 205 -11.00 12.18 6.90
CA SER A 205 -11.72 12.96 7.92
C SER A 205 -11.83 12.20 9.23
N VAL A 206 -12.23 10.92 9.18
CA VAL A 206 -12.30 10.07 10.38
C VAL A 206 -10.90 9.80 10.94
N ALA A 207 -9.94 9.49 10.08
CA ALA A 207 -8.56 9.22 10.46
C ALA A 207 -7.95 10.37 11.30
N ARG A 208 -8.13 11.62 10.88
CA ARG A 208 -7.66 12.80 11.63
C ARG A 208 -8.28 12.90 13.02
N LYS A 209 -9.57 12.60 13.16
CA LYS A 209 -10.23 12.57 14.48
C LYS A 209 -9.65 11.48 15.39
N LEU A 210 -9.37 10.31 14.83
CA LEU A 210 -8.76 9.21 15.58
C LEU A 210 -7.33 9.56 16.03
N VAL A 211 -6.52 10.12 15.13
CA VAL A 211 -5.14 10.52 15.45
C VAL A 211 -5.12 11.62 16.50
N ALA A 212 -5.94 12.66 16.37
CA ALA A 212 -6.04 13.72 17.38
C ALA A 212 -6.43 13.18 18.76
N LYS A 213 -7.31 12.16 18.81
CA LYS A 213 -7.66 11.47 20.07
C LYS A 213 -6.48 10.70 20.66
N ILE A 214 -5.70 10.01 19.83
CA ILE A 214 -4.51 9.25 20.26
C ILE A 214 -3.42 10.19 20.79
N GLU A 215 -3.19 11.31 20.10
CA GLU A 215 -2.23 12.34 20.51
C GLU A 215 -2.66 13.01 21.82
N ALA A 216 -3.95 13.30 22.00
CA ALA A 216 -4.47 13.82 23.25
C ALA A 216 -4.33 12.83 24.42
N ALA A 217 -4.45 11.53 24.15
CA ALA A 217 -4.27 10.47 25.16
C ALA A 217 -2.80 10.17 25.48
N ASN A 218 -1.89 10.43 24.53
CA ASN A 218 -0.45 10.23 24.67
C ASN A 218 0.27 11.53 24.29
N PRO A 219 0.19 12.58 25.13
CA PRO A 219 0.89 13.82 24.86
C PRO A 219 2.39 13.50 24.77
N VAL A 220 2.93 13.52 23.55
CA VAL A 220 4.37 13.49 23.36
C VAL A 220 4.90 14.72 24.10
N PRO A 221 5.88 14.58 25.01
CA PRO A 221 6.51 15.74 25.61
C PRO A 221 7.05 16.59 24.46
N THR A 222 6.43 17.74 24.22
CA THR A 222 6.91 18.68 23.22
C THR A 222 8.36 19.03 23.60
N ALA A 223 9.23 19.29 22.62
CA ALA A 223 10.60 19.72 22.92
C ALA A 223 10.62 20.88 23.93
N LEU A 224 9.61 21.76 23.87
CA LEU A 224 9.37 22.83 24.84
C LEU A 224 9.06 22.31 26.25
N THR A 225 8.26 21.25 26.41
CA THR A 225 7.96 20.60 27.69
C THR A 225 9.17 19.85 28.25
N MET A 226 10.01 19.28 27.39
CA MET A 226 11.29 18.67 27.81
C MET A 226 12.32 19.72 28.24
N ILE A 227 12.33 20.89 27.60
CA ILE A 227 13.17 22.04 27.97
C ILE A 227 12.67 22.67 29.28
N LEU A 228 11.37 22.85 29.45
CA LEU A 228 10.75 23.42 30.65
C LEU A 228 10.78 22.46 31.86
N ALA A 229 10.83 21.14 31.63
CA ALA A 229 10.96 20.14 32.70
C ALA A 229 12.39 20.03 33.27
N GLY A 230 13.36 20.84 32.81
CA GLY A 230 14.65 20.98 33.47
C GLY A 230 15.60 19.78 33.38
N THR A 231 15.36 18.81 32.50
CA THR A 231 16.19 17.60 32.37
C THR A 231 17.40 17.75 31.43
N ILE A 232 17.90 18.97 31.22
CA ILE A 232 19.20 19.20 30.56
C ILE A 232 20.11 19.96 31.54
N THR A 233 20.51 19.28 32.61
CA THR A 233 21.66 19.63 33.44
C THR A 233 22.75 18.57 33.26
N GLY A 234 23.11 18.30 32.00
CA GLY A 234 24.30 17.51 31.68
C GLY A 234 25.43 18.45 31.26
N PRO A 235 26.59 18.46 31.92
CA PRO A 235 27.71 19.29 31.52
C PRO A 235 28.22 18.85 30.14
N ILE A 236 28.53 19.82 29.28
CA ILE A 236 29.25 19.60 28.03
C ILE A 236 30.73 19.36 28.41
N GLU A 237 31.05 18.16 28.87
CA GLU A 237 32.43 17.71 29.01
C GLU A 237 32.85 16.97 27.74
N GLY A 238 33.86 17.50 27.04
CA GLY A 238 34.56 16.78 25.97
C GLY A 238 34.62 17.50 24.63
N LEU A 239 35.17 18.72 24.61
CA LEU A 239 35.90 19.21 23.43
C LEU A 239 37.30 18.57 23.47
N PRO A 240 37.69 17.71 22.51
CA PRO A 240 39.08 17.30 22.39
C PRO A 240 39.89 18.50 21.88
N ASN A 241 40.87 18.92 22.67
CA ASN A 241 42.03 19.61 22.14
C ASN A 241 42.86 18.55 21.41
N GLU A 242 42.89 18.61 20.08
CA GLU A 242 44.02 18.24 19.20
C GLU A 242 43.65 18.48 17.73
#